data_AF-A0A530YVC3-F1
#
_entry.id   AF-A0A530YVC3-F1
#
_cell.length_a   1.000
_cell.length_b   1.000
_cell.length_c   1.000
_cell.angle_alpha   90.00
_cell.angle_beta   90.00
_cell.angle_gamma   90.00
#
_symmetry.space_group_name_H-M   'P 1'
#
loop_
_entity.id
_entity.type
_entity.pdbx_description
1 polymer ?
#
loop_
_entity_poly.entity_id
_entity_poly.type
_entity_poly.pdbx_seq_one_letter_code
_entity_poly.pdbx_strand_id
1 'polypeptide(L)'
;IVGTAVMIGPGLLAGLGGPVWAKFALVGASLSYAVALMIARRFKGLPSPVIATGQLTASTIIMIPIVLLGHGTANLFSASPPVWAAVLALALLSTAFAYILYFNLVASAGATNASLVTLIVPASAILLGFLFLGERLELFELGGMALIAIGLVTIDGRLFGRR
;
A
#
# COMPACT_ATOMS: atom_id res chain seq x y z
N ILE A 1 9.87 -11.15 0.88
CA ILE A 1 10.61 -10.33 1.88
C ILE A 1 12.00 -9.96 1.36
N VAL A 2 12.90 -10.91 1.10
CA VAL A 2 14.27 -10.61 0.61
C VAL A 2 14.25 -9.74 -0.66
N GLY A 3 13.42 -10.08 -1.66
CA GLY A 3 13.30 -9.27 -2.88
C GLY A 3 12.89 -7.82 -2.60
N THR A 4 11.87 -7.61 -1.78
CA THR A 4 11.44 -6.26 -1.35
C THR A 4 12.53 -5.51 -0.60
N ALA A 5 13.29 -6.20 0.26
CA ALA A 5 14.39 -5.60 1.00
C ALA A 5 15.55 -5.16 0.09
N VAL A 6 15.88 -5.95 -0.93
CA VAL A 6 16.88 -5.56 -1.95
C VAL A 6 16.39 -4.37 -2.77
N MET A 7 15.10 -4.35 -3.09
CA MET A 7 14.49 -3.32 -3.93
C MET A 7 14.41 -1.95 -3.22
N ILE A 8 14.08 -1.92 -1.92
CA ILE A 8 13.87 -0.67 -1.15
C ILE A 8 15.10 -0.31 -0.28
N GLY A 9 15.91 -1.30 0.07
CA GLY A 9 17.00 -1.20 1.05
C GLY A 9 18.04 -0.11 0.78
N PRO A 10 18.54 0.06 -0.45
CA PRO A 10 19.52 1.11 -0.75
C PRO A 10 19.01 2.53 -0.45
N GLY A 11 17.73 2.82 -0.74
CA GLY A 11 17.10 4.10 -0.41
C GLY A 11 16.96 4.33 1.11
N LEU A 12 16.71 3.26 1.88
CA LEU A 12 16.68 3.29 3.34
C LEU A 12 18.07 3.60 3.95
N LEU A 13 19.13 3.00 3.38
CA LEU A 13 20.50 3.22 3.84
C LEU A 13 20.98 4.64 3.52
N ALA A 14 20.64 5.17 2.34
CA ALA A 14 20.92 6.56 1.97
C ALA A 14 20.23 7.56 2.91
N GLY A 15 19.07 7.21 3.47
CA GLY A 15 18.31 8.03 4.42
C GLY A 15 18.75 7.96 5.89
N LEU A 16 19.81 7.20 6.24
CA LEU A 16 20.23 7.03 7.64
C LEU A 16 20.65 8.33 8.34
N GLY A 17 21.14 9.32 7.58
CA GLY A 17 21.45 10.66 8.05
C GLY A 17 20.25 11.60 8.21
N GLY A 18 19.04 11.14 7.86
CA GLY A 18 17.81 11.91 7.98
C GLY A 18 17.42 12.24 9.43
N PRO A 19 16.48 13.17 9.62
CA PRO A 19 16.13 13.67 10.94
C PRO A 19 15.54 12.57 11.84
N VAL A 20 15.86 12.63 13.15
CA VAL A 20 15.50 11.59 14.13
C VAL A 20 13.99 11.37 14.23
N TRP A 21 13.18 12.41 14.08
CA TRP A 21 11.72 12.31 14.11
C TRP A 21 11.17 11.43 12.98
N ALA A 22 11.82 11.39 11.80
CA ALA A 22 11.39 10.54 10.69
C ALA A 22 11.56 9.05 11.03
N LYS A 23 12.60 8.71 11.79
CA LYS A 23 12.84 7.35 12.29
C LYS A 23 11.75 6.93 13.28
N PHE A 24 11.37 7.81 14.20
CA PHE A 24 10.24 7.56 15.10
C PHE A 24 8.90 7.48 14.35
N ALA A 25 8.69 8.28 13.30
CA ALA A 25 7.50 8.20 12.47
C ALA A 25 7.37 6.84 11.77
N LEU A 26 8.47 6.26 11.27
CA LEU A 26 8.50 4.92 10.67
C LEU A 26 8.15 3.82 11.69
N VAL A 27 8.69 3.90 12.91
CA VAL A 27 8.35 2.97 13.99
C VAL A 27 6.89 3.12 14.38
N GLY A 28 6.40 4.36 14.51
CA GLY A 28 4.99 4.67 14.79
C GLY A 28 4.04 4.13 13.72
N ALA A 29 4.39 4.28 12.44
CA ALA A 29 3.62 3.72 11.33
C ALA A 29 3.54 2.19 11.41
N SER A 30 4.67 1.53 11.68
CA SER A 30 4.73 0.07 11.83
C SER A 30 3.88 -0.43 13.01
N LEU A 31 3.94 0.27 14.15
CA LEU A 31 3.13 -0.03 15.33
C LEU A 31 1.63 0.17 15.04
N SER A 32 1.28 1.22 14.32
CA SER A 32 -0.09 1.49 13.88
C SER A 32 -0.66 0.35 13.04
N TYR A 33 0.10 -0.18 12.08
CA TYR A 33 -0.31 -1.36 11.30
C TYR A 33 -0.55 -2.59 12.19
N ALA A 34 0.33 -2.83 13.17
CA ALA A 34 0.15 -3.95 14.10
C ALA A 34 -1.13 -3.79 14.94
N VAL A 35 -1.40 -2.59 15.45
CA VAL A 35 -2.63 -2.27 16.19
C VAL A 35 -3.86 -2.42 15.31
N ALA A 36 -3.82 -1.93 14.07
CA ALA A 36 -4.90 -2.07 13.10
C ALA A 36 -5.25 -3.54 12.85
N LEU A 37 -4.24 -4.41 12.69
CA LEU A 37 -4.45 -5.85 12.53
C LEU A 37 -5.07 -6.49 13.78
N MET A 38 -4.69 -6.07 14.98
CA MET A 38 -5.31 -6.55 16.23
C MET A 38 -6.77 -6.12 16.35
N ILE A 39 -7.08 -4.87 16.01
CA ILE A 39 -8.45 -4.35 16.03
C ILE A 39 -9.30 -5.04 14.96
N ALA A 40 -8.77 -5.23 13.74
CA ALA A 40 -9.46 -5.90 12.65
C ALA A 40 -9.89 -7.33 13.03
N ARG A 41 -9.11 -8.03 13.87
CA ARG A 41 -9.49 -9.37 14.38
C ARG A 41 -10.77 -9.37 15.20
N ARG A 42 -11.16 -8.24 15.81
CA ARG A 42 -12.42 -8.13 16.57
C ARG A 42 -13.65 -8.07 15.67
N PHE A 43 -13.47 -7.72 14.39
CA PHE A 43 -14.56 -7.53 13.43
C PHE A 43 -14.69 -8.66 12.41
N LYS A 44 -14.07 -9.83 12.64
CA LYS A 44 -14.06 -10.97 11.70
C LYS A 44 -15.43 -11.48 11.25
N GLY A 45 -16.51 -11.19 12.00
CA GLY A 45 -17.87 -11.58 11.65
C GLY A 45 -18.63 -10.59 10.77
N LEU A 46 -18.04 -9.43 10.46
CA LEU A 46 -18.67 -8.41 9.61
C LEU A 46 -18.18 -8.55 8.16
N PRO A 47 -19.02 -8.23 7.17
CA PRO A 47 -18.57 -8.17 5.78
C PRO A 47 -17.44 -7.16 5.61
N SER A 48 -16.39 -7.54 4.87
CA SER A 48 -15.20 -6.69 4.63
C SER A 48 -15.52 -5.28 4.11
N PRO A 49 -16.53 -5.06 3.23
CA PRO A 49 -16.92 -3.71 2.82
C PRO A 49 -17.40 -2.82 3.98
N VAL A 50 -18.09 -3.40 4.97
CA VAL A 50 -18.58 -2.66 6.14
C VAL A 50 -17.41 -2.18 7.01
N ILE A 51 -16.42 -3.06 7.22
CA ILE A 51 -15.20 -2.73 7.98
C ILE A 51 -14.41 -1.63 7.24
N ALA A 52 -14.25 -1.76 5.92
CA ALA A 52 -13.54 -0.77 5.12
C ALA A 52 -14.22 0.61 5.16
N THR A 53 -15.54 0.66 5.02
CA THR A 53 -16.31 1.91 5.14
C THR A 53 -16.14 2.52 6.53
N GLY A 54 -16.30 1.73 7.59
CA GLY A 54 -16.10 2.20 8.96
C GLY A 54 -14.69 2.74 9.22
N GLN A 55 -13.66 2.05 8.71
CA GLN A 55 -12.27 2.49 8.81
C GLN A 55 -12.05 3.83 8.09
N LEU A 56 -12.55 3.98 6.86
CA LEU A 56 -12.40 5.21 6.09
C LEU A 56 -13.17 6.37 6.73
N THR A 57 -14.39 6.14 7.22
CA THR A 57 -15.16 7.15 7.94
C THR A 57 -14.46 7.59 9.22
N ALA A 58 -13.97 6.64 10.03
CA ALA A 58 -13.22 6.95 11.24
C ALA A 58 -11.93 7.71 10.92
N SER A 59 -11.21 7.32 9.87
CA SER A 59 -10.02 8.02 9.40
C SER A 59 -10.34 9.47 9.01
N THR A 60 -11.44 9.70 8.28
CA THR A 60 -11.89 11.05 7.92
C THR A 60 -12.20 11.88 9.17
N ILE A 61 -12.94 11.32 10.14
CA ILE A 61 -13.28 12.02 11.39
C ILE A 61 -12.02 12.41 12.17
N ILE A 62 -11.04 11.50 12.26
CA ILE A 62 -9.75 11.78 12.93
C ILE A 62 -8.93 12.83 12.17
N MET A 63 -8.99 12.83 10.84
CA MET A 63 -8.22 13.75 10.00
C MET A 63 -8.75 15.20 10.07
N ILE A 64 -10.05 15.40 10.27
CA ILE A 64 -10.68 16.73 10.36
C ILE A 64 -9.98 17.66 11.37
N PRO A 65 -9.84 17.31 12.67
CA PRO A 65 -9.19 18.20 13.63
C PRO A 65 -7.71 18.42 13.30
N ILE A 66 -7.01 17.42 12.74
CA ILE A 66 -5.60 17.55 12.35
C ILE A 66 -5.45 18.61 11.26
N VAL A 67 -6.31 18.58 10.24
CA VAL A 67 -6.30 19.56 9.14
C VAL A 67 -6.69 20.94 9.66
N LEU A 68 -7.73 21.05 10.48
CA LEU A 68 -8.20 22.33 11.01
C LEU A 68 -7.16 23.00 11.92
N LEU A 69 -6.49 22.24 12.78
CA LEU A 69 -5.44 22.76 13.67
C LEU A 69 -4.15 23.07 12.92
N GLY A 70 -3.81 22.27 11.90
CA GLY A 70 -2.56 22.41 11.17
C GLY A 70 -2.58 23.46 10.06
N HIS A 71 -3.72 23.63 9.37
CA HIS A 71 -3.82 24.45 8.15
C HIS A 71 -4.93 25.51 8.21
N GLY A 72 -5.75 25.50 9.27
CA GLY A 72 -6.88 26.41 9.43
C GLY A 72 -8.00 26.16 8.41
N THR A 73 -8.94 27.09 8.32
CA THR A 73 -10.10 27.00 7.42
C THR A 73 -9.92 27.77 6.11
N ALA A 74 -8.92 28.65 6.02
CA ALA A 74 -8.86 29.71 5.01
C ALA A 74 -8.59 29.23 3.57
N ASN A 75 -8.30 27.95 3.33
CA ASN A 75 -7.95 27.43 2.00
C ASN A 75 -8.38 25.97 1.77
N LEU A 76 -9.37 25.46 2.52
CA LEU A 76 -9.73 24.03 2.45
C LEU A 76 -10.19 23.55 1.06
N PHE A 77 -10.77 24.45 0.27
CA PHE A 77 -11.32 24.14 -1.06
C PHE A 77 -10.62 24.91 -2.20
N SER A 78 -9.46 25.52 -1.94
CA SER A 78 -8.74 26.30 -2.96
C SER A 78 -7.94 25.44 -3.95
N ALA A 79 -7.93 24.12 -3.78
CA ALA A 79 -7.30 23.20 -4.71
C ALA A 79 -7.91 23.28 -6.12
N SER A 80 -7.06 23.21 -7.14
CA SER A 80 -7.49 23.32 -8.53
C SER A 80 -8.32 22.10 -8.98
N PRO A 81 -9.16 22.24 -10.03
CA PRO A 81 -9.96 21.12 -10.54
C PRO A 81 -9.17 19.85 -10.88
N PRO A 82 -7.94 19.92 -11.47
CA PRO A 82 -7.12 18.73 -11.69
C PRO A 82 -6.71 18.00 -10.40
N VAL A 83 -6.48 18.72 -9.30
CA VAL A 83 -6.13 18.11 -8.01
C VAL A 83 -7.34 17.35 -7.45
N TRP A 84 -8.54 17.93 -7.53
CA TRP A 84 -9.77 17.24 -7.14
C TRP A 84 -10.04 16.02 -8.01
N ALA A 85 -9.79 16.10 -9.32
CA ALA A 85 -9.91 14.95 -10.21
C ALA A 85 -8.94 13.82 -9.82
N ALA A 86 -7.70 14.14 -9.46
CA ALA A 86 -6.73 13.16 -8.98
C ALA A 86 -7.17 12.53 -7.65
N VAL A 87 -7.69 13.32 -6.70
CA VAL A 87 -8.22 12.80 -5.43
C VAL A 87 -9.40 11.85 -5.68
N LEU A 88 -10.33 12.21 -6.56
CA LEU A 88 -11.46 11.35 -6.93
C LEU A 88 -11.00 10.08 -7.64
N ALA A 89 -10.02 10.16 -8.54
CA ALA A 89 -9.44 8.99 -9.19
C ALA A 89 -8.79 8.03 -8.18
N LEU A 90 -8.04 8.55 -7.21
CA LEU A 90 -7.44 7.74 -6.13
C LEU A 90 -8.51 7.09 -5.25
N ALA A 91 -9.56 7.83 -4.88
CA ALA A 91 -10.64 7.32 -4.05
C ALA A 91 -11.47 6.23 -4.78
N LEU A 92 -11.85 6.47 -6.03
CA LEU A 92 -12.74 5.57 -6.76
C LEU A 92 -11.99 4.40 -7.41
N LEU A 93 -10.91 4.67 -8.15
CA LEU A 93 -10.19 3.63 -8.90
C LEU A 93 -9.20 2.88 -8.02
N SER A 94 -8.34 3.62 -7.30
CA SER A 94 -7.25 2.98 -6.54
C SER A 94 -7.72 2.38 -5.21
N THR A 95 -8.85 2.85 -4.67
CA THR A 95 -9.35 2.39 -3.36
C THR A 95 -10.63 1.58 -3.50
N ALA A 96 -11.76 2.21 -3.87
CA ALA A 96 -13.06 1.53 -3.88
C ALA A 96 -13.10 0.36 -4.87
N PHE A 97 -12.72 0.59 -6.13
CA PHE A 97 -12.71 -0.44 -7.16
C PHE A 97 -11.69 -1.56 -6.86
N ALA A 98 -10.46 -1.17 -6.45
CA ALA A 98 -9.44 -2.13 -6.05
C ALA A 98 -9.89 -3.02 -4.88
N TYR A 99 -10.62 -2.47 -3.89
CA TYR A 99 -11.16 -3.25 -2.77
C TYR A 99 -12.21 -4.26 -3.22
N ILE A 100 -13.09 -3.89 -4.15
CA ILE A 100 -14.07 -4.83 -4.72
C ILE A 100 -13.35 -6.01 -5.39
N LEU A 101 -12.34 -5.72 -6.23
CA LEU A 101 -11.52 -6.75 -6.85
C LEU A 101 -10.80 -7.62 -5.82
N TYR A 102 -10.19 -7.00 -4.81
CA TYR A 102 -9.49 -7.70 -3.75
C TYR A 102 -10.43 -8.63 -2.96
N PHE A 103 -11.62 -8.18 -2.59
CA PHE A 103 -12.59 -9.01 -1.88
C PHE A 103 -13.13 -10.15 -2.75
N ASN A 104 -13.39 -9.89 -4.03
CA ASN A 104 -13.76 -10.93 -4.98
C ASN A 104 -12.64 -11.97 -5.16
N LEU A 105 -11.39 -11.53 -5.20
CA LEU A 105 -10.22 -12.41 -5.29
C LEU A 105 -10.08 -13.27 -4.03
N VAL A 106 -10.22 -12.68 -2.84
CA VAL A 106 -10.19 -13.42 -1.57
C VAL A 106 -11.31 -14.46 -1.51
N ALA A 107 -12.53 -14.10 -1.95
CA ALA A 107 -13.68 -14.99 -1.96
C ALA A 107 -13.55 -16.15 -2.97
N SER A 108 -12.95 -15.91 -4.14
CA SER A 108 -12.84 -16.90 -5.23
C SER A 108 -11.57 -17.74 -5.18
N ALA A 109 -10.42 -17.14 -4.86
CA ALA A 109 -9.10 -17.77 -4.92
C ALA A 109 -8.50 -18.09 -3.53
N GLY A 110 -9.12 -17.63 -2.45
CA GLY A 110 -8.66 -17.83 -1.08
C GLY A 110 -7.55 -16.86 -0.64
N ALA A 111 -7.32 -16.80 0.67
CA ALA A 111 -6.39 -15.84 1.28
C ALA A 111 -4.92 -16.03 0.84
N THR A 112 -4.50 -17.27 0.55
CA THR A 112 -3.13 -17.55 0.10
C THR A 112 -2.83 -16.90 -1.25
N ASN A 113 -3.71 -17.05 -2.24
CA ASN A 113 -3.53 -16.43 -3.55
C ASN A 113 -3.68 -14.90 -3.48
N ALA A 114 -4.59 -14.39 -2.65
CA ALA A 114 -4.69 -12.95 -2.41
C ALA A 114 -3.40 -12.36 -1.80
N SER A 115 -2.68 -13.13 -0.97
CA SER A 115 -1.41 -12.69 -0.39
C SER A 115 -0.30 -12.52 -1.44
N LEU A 116 -0.34 -13.29 -2.54
CA LEU A 116 0.62 -13.16 -3.63
C LEU A 116 0.55 -11.80 -4.32
N VAL A 117 -0.64 -11.21 -4.41
CA VAL A 117 -0.83 -9.86 -4.96
C VAL A 117 -0.03 -8.83 -4.17
N THR A 118 0.05 -8.98 -2.85
CA THR A 118 0.82 -8.05 -2.00
C THR A 118 2.33 -8.14 -2.24
N LEU A 119 2.84 -9.29 -2.67
CA LEU A 119 4.24 -9.46 -3.04
C LEU A 119 4.59 -8.74 -4.34
N ILE A 120 3.62 -8.57 -5.24
CA ILE A 120 3.79 -7.90 -6.53
C ILE A 120 3.77 -6.37 -6.39
N VAL A 121 3.13 -5.83 -5.34
CA VAL A 121 2.97 -4.37 -5.11
C VAL A 121 4.26 -3.57 -5.31
N PRO A 122 5.42 -3.94 -4.70
CA PRO A 122 6.63 -3.15 -4.85
C PRO A 122 7.15 -3.14 -6.30
N ALA A 123 7.10 -4.28 -6.98
CA ALA A 123 7.51 -4.38 -8.38
C ALA A 123 6.61 -3.54 -9.29
N SER A 124 5.28 -3.60 -9.10
CA SER A 124 4.33 -2.76 -9.83
C SER A 124 4.56 -1.27 -9.59
N ALA A 125 4.86 -0.87 -8.36
CA ALA A 125 5.12 0.54 -8.03
C ALA A 125 6.34 1.09 -8.81
N ILE A 126 7.47 0.36 -8.83
CA ILE A 126 8.66 0.77 -9.59
C ILE A 126 8.39 0.80 -11.10
N LEU A 127 7.70 -0.22 -11.64
CA LEU A 127 7.37 -0.25 -13.06
C LEU A 127 6.49 0.93 -13.47
N LEU A 128 5.50 1.29 -12.65
CA LEU A 128 4.66 2.46 -12.89
C LEU A 128 5.46 3.77 -12.74
N GLY A 129 6.36 3.86 -11.76
CA GLY A 129 7.29 4.99 -11.61
C GLY A 129 8.16 5.20 -12.84
N PHE A 130 8.77 4.13 -13.35
CA PHE A 130 9.56 4.15 -14.58
C PHE A 130 8.72 4.56 -15.80
N LEU A 131 7.54 3.94 -16.00
CA LEU A 131 6.72 4.12 -17.21
C LEU A 131 6.00 5.48 -17.25
N PHE A 132 5.50 5.95 -16.11
CA PHE A 132 4.64 7.14 -16.06
C PHE A 132 5.32 8.37 -15.44
N LEU A 133 6.22 8.19 -14.47
CA LEU A 133 6.95 9.29 -13.82
C LEU A 133 8.32 9.53 -14.45
N GLY A 134 8.80 8.63 -15.33
CA GLY A 134 10.10 8.75 -15.98
C GLY A 134 11.28 8.53 -15.02
N GLU A 135 11.04 7.82 -13.91
CA GLU A 135 12.08 7.46 -12.96
C GLU A 135 13.12 6.54 -13.61
N ARG A 136 14.38 6.61 -13.18
CA ARG A 136 15.43 5.72 -13.68
C ARG A 136 15.39 4.40 -12.94
N LEU A 137 15.36 3.31 -13.70
CA LEU A 137 15.35 1.97 -13.12
C LEU A 137 16.79 1.53 -12.83
N GLU A 138 17.10 1.38 -11.55
CA GLU A 138 18.42 1.01 -11.07
C GLU A 138 18.61 -0.53 -11.05
N LEU A 139 19.87 -0.97 -11.12
CA LEU A 139 20.21 -2.40 -11.18
C LEU A 139 19.72 -3.18 -9.94
N PHE A 140 19.72 -2.56 -8.76
CA PHE A 140 19.24 -3.20 -7.53
C PHE A 140 17.71 -3.36 -7.53
N GLU A 141 16.97 -2.46 -8.17
CA GLU A 141 15.52 -2.56 -8.33
C GLU A 141 15.16 -3.73 -9.23
N LEU A 142 15.90 -3.90 -10.33
CA LEU A 142 15.77 -5.05 -11.22
C LEU A 142 16.08 -6.37 -10.49
N GLY A 143 17.15 -6.40 -9.68
CA GLY A 143 17.48 -7.56 -8.83
C GLY A 143 16.38 -7.88 -7.81
N GLY A 144 15.82 -6.85 -7.17
CA GLY A 144 14.69 -6.99 -6.26
C GLY A 144 13.44 -7.56 -6.94
N MET A 145 13.10 -7.05 -8.13
CA MET A 145 12.00 -7.57 -8.95
C MET A 145 12.20 -9.03 -9.35
N ALA A 146 13.42 -9.41 -9.77
CA ALA A 146 13.74 -10.79 -10.11
C ALA A 146 13.55 -11.74 -8.90
N LEU A 147 14.00 -11.32 -7.71
CA LEU A 147 13.79 -12.09 -6.48
C LEU A 147 12.32 -12.23 -6.09
N ILE A 148 11.51 -11.17 -6.30
CA ILE A 148 10.05 -11.25 -6.10
C ILE A 148 9.44 -12.25 -7.08
N ALA A 149 9.82 -12.20 -8.36
CA ALA A 149 9.31 -13.11 -9.38
C ALA A 149 9.65 -14.57 -9.07
N ILE A 150 10.89 -14.86 -8.66
CA ILE A 150 11.30 -16.21 -8.23
C ILE A 150 10.47 -16.68 -7.04
N GLY A 151 10.31 -15.83 -6.02
CA GLY A 151 9.48 -16.14 -4.85
C GLY A 151 8.03 -16.46 -5.22
N LEU A 152 7.43 -15.65 -6.10
CA LEU A 152 6.08 -15.87 -6.59
C LEU A 152 5.95 -17.22 -7.31
N VAL A 153 6.87 -17.54 -8.22
CA VAL A 153 6.88 -18.81 -8.96
C VAL A 153 6.99 -20.01 -8.01
N THR A 154 7.82 -19.91 -6.97
CA THR A 154 7.96 -20.99 -5.99
C THR A 154 6.72 -21.19 -5.12
N ILE A 155 5.97 -20.13 -4.80
CA ILE A 155 4.77 -20.21 -3.95
C ILE A 155 3.55 -20.65 -4.78
N ASP A 156 3.39 -20.09 -5.98
CA ASP A 156 2.29 -20.43 -6.88
C ASP A 156 2.41 -21.89 -7.36
N GLY A 157 3.63 -22.42 -7.51
CA GLY A 157 3.90 -23.84 -7.76
C GLY A 157 3.42 -24.36 -9.12
N ARG A 158 2.64 -23.57 -9.87
CA ARG A 158 2.05 -23.90 -11.18
C ARG A 158 3.08 -24.22 -12.26
N LEU A 159 4.30 -23.68 -12.16
CA LEU A 159 5.41 -23.97 -13.07
C LEU A 159 6.16 -25.26 -12.72
N PHE A 160 6.07 -25.73 -11.48
CA PHE A 160 6.72 -26.98 -11.02
C PHE A 160 5.76 -28.17 -11.03
N GLY A 161 4.71 -28.11 -11.85
CA GLY A 161 3.67 -29.14 -11.95
C GLY A 161 4.23 -30.56 -11.87
N ARG A 162 4.05 -31.19 -10.70
CA ARG A 162 3.87 -32.63 -10.66
C ARG A 162 2.47 -32.89 -11.19
N ARG A 163 2.45 -33.67 -12.27
CA ARG A 163 1.28 -34.35 -12.83
C ARG A 163 0.39 -34.96 -11.76
#